data_AF-E6K059-F1
#
_entry.id   AF-E6K059-F1
#
_cell.length_a   1.000
_cell.length_b   1.000
_cell.length_c   1.000
_cell.angle_alpha   90.00
_cell.angle_beta   90.00
_cell.angle_gamma   90.00
#
_symmetry.space_group_name_H-M   'P 1'
#
loop_
_entity.id
_entity.type
_entity.pdbx_description
1 polymer ?
#
loop_
_entity_poly.entity_id
_entity_poly.type
_entity_poly.pdbx_seq_one_letter_code
_entity_poly.pdbx_strand_id
1 'polypeptide(L)'
;MESIAYINALQAQATDPGNAVNRRGAALSEAKKRLLRLLDLQEEIDGWRKGFESAQDQRRSVLFALKSSGVDSRIAVGYCQRMESVVNGNSAFAASDSFTHTLKKLADDIEETRLRISHLTRLN
;
A
#
# COMPACT_ATOMS: atom_id res chain seq x y z
N MET A 1 -61.76 2.26 -7.76
CA MET A 1 -60.55 3.13 -7.82
C MET A 1 -59.38 2.59 -7.00
N GLU A 2 -59.45 1.38 -6.42
CA GLU A 2 -58.36 0.83 -5.58
C GLU A 2 -57.25 0.10 -6.36
N SER A 3 -57.45 -0.25 -7.65
CA SER A 3 -56.48 -1.05 -8.40
C SER A 3 -55.23 -0.27 -8.82
N ILE A 4 -55.35 1.03 -9.14
CA ILE A 4 -54.21 1.84 -9.59
C ILE A 4 -53.25 2.15 -8.43
N ALA A 5 -53.79 2.45 -7.25
CA ALA A 5 -52.98 2.69 -6.05
C ALA A 5 -52.24 1.41 -5.61
N TYR A 6 -52.89 0.25 -5.68
CA TYR A 6 -52.28 -1.04 -5.39
C TYR A 6 -51.19 -1.43 -6.40
N ILE A 7 -51.42 -1.20 -7.70
CA ILE A 7 -50.42 -1.46 -8.75
C ILE A 7 -49.20 -0.54 -8.59
N ASN A 8 -49.41 0.75 -8.29
CA ASN A 8 -48.32 1.69 -8.04
C ASN A 8 -47.51 1.32 -6.78
N ALA A 9 -48.17 0.85 -5.71
CA ALA A 9 -47.50 0.37 -4.50
C ALA A 9 -46.65 -0.88 -4.77
N LEU A 10 -47.16 -1.83 -5.56
CA LEU A 10 -46.41 -3.02 -5.98
C LEU A 10 -45.24 -2.69 -6.91
N GLN A 11 -45.41 -1.74 -7.83
CA GLN A 11 -44.32 -1.26 -8.68
C GLN A 11 -43.25 -0.54 -7.86
N ALA A 12 -43.63 0.32 -6.91
CA ALA A 12 -42.67 0.96 -6.00
C ALA A 12 -41.91 -0.08 -5.17
N GLN A 13 -42.61 -1.08 -4.62
CA GLN A 13 -42.01 -2.20 -3.89
C GLN A 13 -41.12 -3.11 -4.75
N ALA A 14 -41.35 -3.22 -6.06
CA ALA A 14 -40.47 -3.98 -6.96
C ALA A 14 -39.26 -3.15 -7.42
N THR A 15 -39.42 -1.83 -7.54
CA THR A 15 -38.37 -0.93 -8.03
C THR A 15 -37.31 -0.63 -6.95
N ASP A 16 -37.71 -0.55 -5.68
CA ASP A 16 -36.80 -0.25 -4.57
C ASP A 16 -35.74 -1.36 -4.31
N PRO A 17 -36.09 -2.66 -4.30
CA PRO A 17 -35.13 -3.76 -4.25
C PRO A 17 -34.22 -3.80 -5.48
N GLY A 18 -34.74 -3.56 -6.69
CA GLY A 18 -33.93 -3.50 -7.90
C GLY A 18 -32.88 -2.39 -7.86
N ASN A 19 -33.26 -1.21 -7.37
CA ASN A 19 -32.33 -0.09 -7.13
C ASN A 19 -31.33 -0.38 -6.01
N ALA A 20 -31.70 -1.15 -4.99
CA ALA A 20 -30.79 -1.58 -3.94
C ALA A 20 -29.76 -2.60 -4.43
N VAL A 21 -30.18 -3.59 -5.23
CA VAL A 21 -29.30 -4.60 -5.85
C VAL A 21 -28.31 -3.94 -6.80
N ASN A 22 -28.77 -3.02 -7.66
CA ASN A 22 -27.88 -2.27 -8.56
C ASN A 22 -26.84 -1.44 -7.80
N ARG A 23 -27.24 -0.76 -6.72
CA ARG A 23 -26.32 0.01 -5.86
C ARG A 23 -25.28 -0.90 -5.17
N ARG A 24 -25.69 -2.08 -4.70
CA ARG A 24 -24.77 -3.05 -4.09
C ARG A 24 -23.81 -3.67 -5.10
N GLY A 25 -24.28 -3.98 -6.32
CA GLY A 25 -23.45 -4.44 -7.43
C GLY A 25 -22.38 -3.42 -7.81
N ALA A 26 -22.75 -2.14 -7.90
CA ALA A 26 -21.80 -1.05 -8.14
C ALA A 26 -20.77 -0.92 -7.01
N ALA A 27 -21.21 -0.98 -5.75
CA ALA A 27 -20.33 -0.93 -4.58
C ALA A 27 -19.34 -2.11 -4.53
N LEU A 28 -19.78 -3.31 -4.90
CA LEU A 28 -18.93 -4.50 -4.97
C LEU A 28 -17.88 -4.37 -6.08
N SER A 29 -18.28 -3.89 -7.26
CA SER A 29 -17.38 -3.64 -8.38
C SER A 29 -16.29 -2.63 -8.00
N GLU A 30 -16.68 -1.53 -7.35
CA GLU A 30 -15.72 -0.52 -6.90
C GLU A 30 -14.78 -1.03 -5.82
N ALA A 31 -15.28 -1.82 -4.85
CA ALA A 31 -14.44 -2.43 -3.84
C ALA A 31 -13.40 -3.39 -4.44
N LYS A 32 -13.77 -4.18 -5.45
CA LYS A 32 -12.82 -5.05 -6.18
C LYS A 32 -11.76 -4.25 -6.94
N LYS A 33 -12.14 -3.16 -7.61
CA LYS A 33 -11.18 -2.25 -8.28
C LYS A 33 -10.21 -1.62 -7.28
N ARG A 34 -10.71 -1.18 -6.12
CA ARG A 34 -9.88 -0.66 -5.04
C ARG A 34 -8.90 -1.70 -4.53
N LEU A 35 -9.34 -2.95 -4.32
CA LEU A 35 -8.47 -4.03 -3.88
C LEU A 35 -7.29 -4.25 -4.84
N LEU A 36 -7.54 -4.30 -6.15
CA LEU A 36 -6.49 -4.46 -7.15
C LEU A 36 -5.47 -3.31 -7.08
N ARG A 37 -5.94 -2.06 -7.03
CA ARG A 37 -5.05 -0.90 -6.88
C ARG A 37 -4.20 -0.94 -5.62
N LEU A 38 -4.77 -1.39 -4.49
CA LEU A 38 -4.02 -1.52 -3.24
C LEU A 38 -2.94 -2.60 -3.32
N LEU A 39 -3.22 -3.72 -4.00
CA LEU A 39 -2.24 -4.77 -4.24
C LEU A 39 -1.11 -4.30 -5.16
N ASP A 40 -1.44 -3.59 -6.24
CA ASP A 40 -0.45 -3.00 -7.15
C ASP A 40 0.47 -2.01 -6.39
N LEU A 41 -0.12 -1.14 -5.56
CA LEU A 41 0.64 -0.22 -4.71
C LEU A 41 1.51 -0.95 -3.69
N GLN A 42 1.03 -2.03 -3.09
CA GLN A 42 1.82 -2.83 -2.16
C GLN A 42 3.06 -3.42 -2.84
N GLU A 43 2.91 -3.93 -4.05
CA GLU A 43 4.02 -4.46 -4.84
C GLU A 43 5.02 -3.37 -5.22
N GLU A 44 4.54 -2.22 -5.69
CA GLU A 44 5.40 -1.07 -6.05
C GLU A 44 6.22 -0.57 -4.85
N ILE A 45 5.57 -0.36 -3.71
CA ILE A 45 6.22 0.10 -2.48
C ILE A 45 7.23 -0.93 -1.95
N ASP A 46 6.90 -2.23 -1.98
CA ASP A 46 7.85 -3.27 -1.57
C ASP A 46 9.05 -3.35 -2.53
N GLY A 47 8.82 -3.14 -3.83
CA GLY A 47 9.88 -2.99 -4.83
C GLY A 47 10.83 -1.83 -4.51
N TRP A 48 10.28 -0.65 -4.18
CA TRP A 48 11.09 0.51 -3.77
C TRP A 48 11.85 0.27 -2.47
N ARG A 49 11.21 -0.37 -1.48
CA ARG A 49 11.86 -0.75 -0.22
C ARG A 49 13.07 -1.65 -0.47
N LYS A 50 12.90 -2.74 -1.23
CA LYS A 50 13.98 -3.66 -1.59
C LYS A 50 15.09 -2.97 -2.37
N GLY A 51 14.75 -2.11 -3.32
CA GLY A 51 15.72 -1.32 -4.08
C GLY A 51 16.53 -0.37 -3.18
N PHE A 52 15.86 0.29 -2.23
CA PHE A 52 16.50 1.15 -1.25
C PHE A 52 17.46 0.36 -0.32
N GLU A 53 17.00 -0.76 0.23
CA GLU A 53 17.82 -1.63 1.11
C GLU A 53 19.06 -2.15 0.38
N SER A 54 18.88 -2.65 -0.84
CA SER A 54 19.99 -3.10 -1.69
C SER A 54 21.01 -1.99 -1.96
N ALA A 55 20.55 -0.78 -2.29
CA ALA A 55 21.43 0.37 -2.50
C ALA A 55 22.16 0.79 -1.20
N GLN A 56 21.52 0.68 -0.03
CA GLN A 56 22.18 0.94 1.24
C GLN A 56 23.25 -0.12 1.55
N ASP A 57 22.95 -1.39 1.34
CA ASP A 57 23.91 -2.48 1.56
C ASP A 57 25.12 -2.37 0.63
N GLN A 58 24.91 -1.99 -0.63
CA GLN A 58 26.01 -1.69 -1.55
C GLN A 58 26.87 -0.53 -1.05
N ARG A 59 26.27 0.56 -0.55
CA ARG A 59 27.02 1.68 0.03
C ARG A 59 27.82 1.27 1.27
N ARG A 60 27.24 0.44 2.15
CA ARG A 60 27.94 -0.12 3.32
C ARG A 60 29.13 -0.97 2.90
N SER A 61 28.95 -1.83 1.91
CA SER A 61 30.00 -2.69 1.38
C SER A 61 31.16 -1.90 0.78
N VAL A 62 30.86 -0.91 -0.07
CA VAL A 62 31.87 -0.02 -0.67
C VAL A 62 32.61 0.77 0.40
N LEU A 63 31.89 1.31 1.40
CA LEU A 63 32.48 2.06 2.49
C LEU A 63 33.40 1.18 3.36
N PHE A 64 32.98 -0.06 3.64
CA PHE A 64 33.80 -1.04 4.34
C PHE A 64 35.08 -1.35 3.56
N ALA A 65 34.96 -1.64 2.26
CA ALA A 65 36.11 -1.90 1.39
C ALA A 65 37.12 -0.74 1.36
N LEU A 66 36.62 0.51 1.28
CA LEU A 66 37.44 1.71 1.33
C LEU A 66 38.18 1.83 2.67
N LYS A 67 37.49 1.59 3.80
CA LYS A 67 38.13 1.58 5.13
C LYS A 67 39.19 0.49 5.25
N SER A 68 38.93 -0.71 4.74
CA SER A 68 39.86 -1.85 4.81
C SER A 68 41.05 -1.74 3.85
N SER A 69 41.00 -0.84 2.86
CA SER A 69 42.07 -0.69 1.86
C SER A 69 43.36 -0.05 2.40
N GLY A 70 43.39 0.41 3.65
CA GLY A 70 44.59 0.97 4.27
C GLY A 70 44.99 2.35 3.73
N VAL A 71 44.06 3.05 3.08
CA VAL A 71 44.28 4.42 2.58
C VAL A 71 44.30 5.40 3.75
N ASP A 72 45.49 5.75 4.22
CA ASP A 72 45.74 6.74 5.29
C ASP A 72 45.62 8.21 4.82
N SER A 73 44.97 8.45 3.67
CA SER A 73 44.68 9.81 3.23
C SER A 73 43.66 10.45 4.15
N ARG A 74 44.00 11.61 4.73
CA ARG A 74 43.09 12.45 5.53
C ARG A 74 41.77 12.72 4.79
N ILE A 75 41.82 12.84 3.46
CA ILE A 75 40.63 13.03 2.61
C ILE A 75 39.76 11.78 2.61
N ALA A 76 40.35 10.60 2.43
CA ALA A 76 39.64 9.32 2.42
C ALA A 76 39.02 9.02 3.79
N VAL A 77 39.76 9.22 4.88
CA VAL A 77 39.24 9.06 6.25
C VAL A 77 38.06 9.99 6.50
N GLY A 78 38.18 11.29 6.15
CA GLY A 78 37.10 12.25 6.31
C GLY A 78 35.87 11.94 5.43
N TYR A 79 36.08 11.40 4.23
CA TYR A 79 34.99 10.91 3.38
C TYR A 79 34.28 9.71 4.03
N CYS A 80 35.03 8.73 4.53
CA CYS A 80 34.47 7.55 5.19
C CYS A 80 33.59 7.92 6.39
N GLN A 81 34.05 8.84 7.24
CA GLN A 81 33.30 9.31 8.41
C GLN A 81 31.98 9.99 8.02
N ARG A 82 31.99 10.85 6.99
CA ARG A 82 30.77 11.49 6.49
C ARG A 82 29.79 10.48 5.92
N MET A 83 30.29 9.54 5.10
CA MET A 83 29.43 8.53 4.49
C MET A 83 28.87 7.53 5.49
N GLU A 84 29.59 7.21 6.56
CA GLU A 84 29.09 6.37 7.64
C GLU A 84 27.84 6.98 8.29
N SER A 85 27.86 8.29 8.54
CA SER A 85 26.68 9.02 9.03
C SER A 85 25.53 9.07 8.02
N VAL A 86 25.79 8.95 6.71
CA VAL A 86 24.73 8.98 5.69
C VAL A 86 24.08 7.60 5.55
N VAL A 87 24.89 6.55 5.58
CA VAL A 87 24.47 5.16 5.30
C VAL A 87 23.92 4.47 6.54
N ASN A 88 24.44 4.82 7.72
CA ASN A 88 24.02 4.28 9.01
C ASN A 88 23.38 5.36 9.90
N GLY A 89 23.02 6.52 9.34
CA GLY A 89 22.41 7.60 10.10
C GLY A 89 20.89 7.51 10.15
N ASN A 90 20.33 8.40 10.98
CA ASN A 90 18.90 8.48 11.24
C ASN A 90 18.04 8.61 9.97
N SER A 91 18.51 9.28 8.92
CA SER A 91 17.76 9.43 7.67
C SER A 91 17.57 8.11 6.91
N ALA A 92 18.57 7.22 6.95
CA ALA A 92 18.47 5.90 6.30
C ALA A 92 17.49 4.99 7.06
N PHE A 93 17.54 5.02 8.39
CA PHE A 93 16.58 4.31 9.24
C PHE A 93 15.17 4.87 9.07
N ALA A 94 14.99 6.19 9.09
CA ALA A 94 13.69 6.82 8.91
C ALA A 94 13.05 6.47 7.56
N ALA A 95 13.83 6.34 6.49
CA ALA A 95 13.33 5.87 5.20
C ALA A 95 12.85 4.40 5.26
N SER A 96 13.64 3.51 5.88
CA SER A 96 13.26 2.10 6.07
C SER A 96 12.01 1.94 6.95
N ASP A 97 11.92 2.71 8.03
CA ASP A 97 10.75 2.74 8.92
C ASP A 97 9.51 3.24 8.19
N SER A 98 9.66 4.26 7.33
CA SER A 98 8.57 4.79 6.52
C SER A 98 8.02 3.76 5.52
N PHE A 99 8.90 2.99 4.87
CA PHE A 99 8.47 1.87 4.02
C PHE A 99 7.71 0.82 4.82
N THR A 100 8.26 0.40 5.96
CA THR A 100 7.63 -0.59 6.85
C THR A 100 6.26 -0.13 7.31
N HIS A 101 6.15 1.12 7.74
CA HIS A 101 4.89 1.73 8.18
C HIS A 101 3.86 1.78 7.04
N THR A 102 4.28 2.21 5.86
CA THR A 102 3.40 2.30 4.67
C THR A 102 2.90 0.93 4.24
N LEU A 103 3.79 -0.07 4.19
CA LEU A 103 3.42 -1.45 3.83
C LEU A 103 2.46 -2.07 4.84
N LYS A 104 2.64 -1.79 6.13
CA LYS A 104 1.70 -2.21 7.17
C LYS A 104 0.32 -1.60 6.96
N LYS A 105 0.27 -0.28 6.75
CA LYS A 105 -1.00 0.42 6.48
C LYS A 105 -1.70 -0.12 5.22
N LEU A 106 -0.94 -0.38 4.15
CA LEU A 106 -1.48 -1.00 2.94
C LEU A 106 -2.04 -2.40 3.22
N ALA A 107 -1.36 -3.22 4.03
CA ALA A 107 -1.84 -4.53 4.41
C ALA A 107 -3.17 -4.46 5.19
N ASP A 108 -3.28 -3.50 6.12
CA ASP A 108 -4.50 -3.25 6.88
C ASP A 108 -5.66 -2.80 5.95
N ASP A 109 -5.39 -1.85 5.04
CA ASP A 109 -6.37 -1.34 4.06
C ASP A 109 -6.84 -2.43 3.07
N ILE A 110 -5.92 -3.33 2.67
CA ILE A 110 -6.22 -4.50 1.82
C ILE A 110 -7.17 -5.44 2.55
N GLU A 111 -6.90 -5.74 3.81
CA GLU A 111 -7.73 -6.65 4.59
C GLU A 111 -9.12 -6.07 4.87
N GLU A 112 -9.19 -4.78 5.22
CA GLU A 112 -10.48 -4.07 5.34
C GLU A 112 -11.28 -4.16 4.03
N THR A 113 -10.63 -3.94 2.89
CA THR A 113 -11.28 -4.01 1.58
C THR A 113 -11.76 -5.42 1.26
N ARG A 114 -10.99 -6.46 1.62
CA ARG A 114 -11.41 -7.87 1.49
C ARG A 114 -12.63 -8.19 2.33
N LEU A 115 -12.66 -7.75 3.58
CA LEU A 115 -13.81 -7.90 4.47
C LEU A 115 -15.05 -7.20 3.90
N ARG A 116 -14.89 -5.98 3.37
CA ARG A 116 -15.97 -5.26 2.69
C ARG A 116 -16.49 -6.00 1.47
N ILE A 117 -15.62 -6.54 0.63
CA ILE A 117 -16.02 -7.37 -0.53
C ILE A 117 -16.79 -8.60 -0.07
N SER A 118 -16.30 -9.30 0.96
CA SER A 118 -16.96 -10.48 1.53
C SER A 118 -18.37 -10.13 2.03
N HIS A 119 -18.50 -9.04 2.77
CA HIS A 119 -19.80 -8.56 3.27
C HIS A 119 -20.76 -8.20 2.13
N LEU A 120 -20.32 -7.41 1.15
CA LEU A 120 -21.15 -7.04 -0.01
C LEU A 120 -21.56 -8.26 -0.86
N THR A 121 -20.69 -9.26 -0.95
CA THR A 121 -20.98 -10.49 -1.71
C THR A 121 -22.05 -11.33 -1.00
N ARG A 122 -22.09 -11.36 0.35
CA ARG A 122 -23.13 -12.06 1.12
C ARG A 122 -24.49 -11.36 1.11
N LEU A 123 -24.53 -10.08 0.76
CA LEU A 123 -25.74 -9.25 0.71
C LEU A 123 -26.32 -9.09 -0.70
N ASN A 124 -25.62 -9.62 -1.72
CA ASN A 124 -26.12 -9.76 -3.09
C ASN A 124 -26.73 -11.14 -3.28
#